data_AF-A0A024P951-F1
#
_entry.id   AF-A0A024P951-F1
#
_cell.length_a   1.000
_cell.length_b   1.000
_cell.length_c   1.000
_cell.angle_alpha   90.00
_cell.angle_beta   90.00
_cell.angle_gamma   90.00
#
_symmetry.space_group_name_H-M   'P 1'
#
loop_
_entity.id
_entity.type
_entity.pdbx_description
1 polymer ?
#
loop_
_entity_poly.entity_id
_entity_poly.type
_entity_poly.pdbx_seq_one_letter_code
_entity_poly.pdbx_strand_id
1 'polypeptide(L)'
;MTLNMDRINKHFEGMNNERNKIAREFEVLKRDRHKYATDYFQKQKQELEGKMQAVKAERVAAAKQELDAMYQELKQVDYISRPDKIGGRDIVTTSDETLYELKRMNDMAVWRDQLEDADSPEELKELHSKNYRDPDFERLFNREMKKRTKGGSENALQYGNLKHELEQEPPEASEYKQYQSLLTFLGNNKQWPAGLESNGIHDKGNMQFEQLIPNEHS
;
A
#
# COMPACT_ATOMS: atom_id res chain seq x y z
N MET A 1 -9.95 -3.20 16.24
CA MET A 1 -10.77 -3.48 15.04
C MET A 1 -10.09 -4.63 14.30
N THR A 2 -10.63 -5.11 13.20
CA THR A 2 -9.94 -6.05 12.31
C THR A 2 -9.95 -5.44 10.91
N LEU A 3 -8.92 -5.71 10.12
CA LEU A 3 -8.89 -5.24 8.74
C LEU A 3 -10.12 -5.77 7.98
N ASN A 4 -10.82 -4.91 7.24
CA ASN A 4 -12.01 -5.31 6.51
C ASN A 4 -11.60 -6.14 5.28
N MET A 5 -11.64 -7.46 5.43
CA MET A 5 -11.22 -8.40 4.38
C MET A 5 -12.10 -8.33 3.14
N ASP A 6 -13.36 -7.92 3.25
CA ASP A 6 -14.26 -7.80 2.09
C ASP A 6 -13.75 -6.74 1.10
N ARG A 7 -13.16 -5.65 1.62
CA ARG A 7 -12.53 -4.62 0.79
C ARG A 7 -11.35 -5.16 -0.01
N ILE A 8 -10.58 -6.12 0.53
CA ILE A 8 -9.48 -6.76 -0.19
C ILE A 8 -10.04 -7.79 -1.18
N ASN A 9 -10.97 -8.63 -0.74
CA ASN A 9 -11.50 -9.76 -1.51
C ASN A 9 -12.23 -9.32 -2.78
N LYS A 10 -12.88 -8.15 -2.77
CA LYS A 10 -13.55 -7.57 -3.97
C LYS A 10 -12.62 -7.51 -5.19
N HIS A 11 -11.32 -7.33 -4.97
CA HIS A 11 -10.36 -7.23 -6.07
C HIS A 11 -10.14 -8.56 -6.79
N PHE A 12 -10.43 -9.70 -6.16
CA PHE A 12 -10.31 -11.03 -6.76
C PHE A 12 -11.57 -11.49 -7.49
N GLU A 13 -12.67 -10.74 -7.42
CA GLU A 13 -13.91 -11.06 -8.13
C GLU A 13 -13.71 -11.10 -9.65
N GLY A 14 -14.23 -12.17 -10.27
CA GLY A 14 -14.11 -12.44 -11.70
C GLY A 14 -12.76 -13.02 -12.13
N MET A 15 -11.82 -13.21 -11.22
CA MET A 15 -10.49 -13.72 -11.55
C MET A 15 -10.55 -15.15 -12.12
N ASN A 16 -11.42 -16.04 -11.60
CA ASN A 16 -11.59 -17.38 -12.19
C ASN A 16 -12.27 -17.35 -13.55
N ASN A 17 -13.15 -16.38 -13.81
CA ASN A 17 -13.77 -16.23 -15.12
C ASN A 17 -12.72 -15.89 -16.19
N GLU A 18 -11.78 -14.99 -15.88
CA GLU A 18 -10.66 -14.68 -16.78
C GLU A 18 -9.73 -15.88 -16.99
N ARG A 19 -9.40 -16.62 -15.92
CA ARG A 19 -8.66 -17.89 -16.06
C ARG A 19 -9.37 -18.85 -17.00
N ASN A 20 -10.67 -19.06 -16.82
CA ASN A 20 -11.45 -19.99 -17.63
C ASN A 20 -11.51 -19.57 -19.10
N LYS A 21 -11.56 -18.27 -19.41
CA LYS A 21 -11.46 -17.78 -20.79
C LYS A 21 -10.11 -18.15 -21.41
N ILE A 22 -9.01 -17.87 -20.71
CA ILE A 22 -7.66 -18.17 -21.20
C ILE A 22 -7.43 -19.69 -21.32
N ALA A 23 -7.96 -20.49 -20.37
CA ALA A 23 -7.91 -21.95 -20.43
C ALA A 23 -8.67 -22.49 -21.66
N ARG A 24 -9.82 -21.91 -22.01
CA ARG A 24 -10.56 -22.28 -23.23
C ARG A 24 -9.79 -21.92 -24.50
N GLU A 25 -9.11 -20.77 -24.54
CA GLU A 25 -8.20 -20.42 -25.65
C GLU A 25 -7.12 -21.50 -25.83
N PHE A 26 -6.53 -21.95 -24.72
CA PHE A 26 -5.54 -23.03 -24.74
C PHE A 26 -6.11 -24.37 -25.20
N GLU A 27 -7.31 -24.76 -24.76
CA GLU A 27 -7.95 -26.01 -25.19
C GLU A 27 -8.26 -26.02 -26.70
N VAL A 28 -8.67 -24.89 -27.27
CA VAL A 28 -8.85 -24.75 -28.73
C VAL A 28 -7.51 -24.92 -29.45
N LEU A 29 -6.45 -24.25 -28.98
CA LEU A 29 -5.10 -24.39 -29.53
C LEU A 29 -4.60 -25.85 -29.46
N LYS A 30 -4.86 -26.54 -28.34
CA LYS A 30 -4.49 -27.95 -28.12
C LYS A 30 -5.21 -28.88 -29.08
N ARG A 31 -6.53 -28.71 -29.27
CA ARG A 31 -7.32 -29.49 -30.23
C ARG A 31 -6.81 -29.35 -31.66
N ASP A 32 -6.45 -28.13 -32.02
CA ASP A 32 -5.98 -27.78 -33.37
C ASP A 32 -4.45 -27.87 -33.52
N ARG A 33 -3.74 -28.48 -32.57
CA ARG A 33 -2.25 -28.57 -32.54
C ARG A 33 -1.64 -29.08 -33.84
N HIS A 34 -2.25 -30.08 -34.47
CA HIS A 34 -1.80 -30.67 -35.74
C HIS A 34 -1.75 -29.67 -36.91
N LYS A 35 -2.43 -28.53 -36.80
CA LYS A 35 -2.46 -27.46 -37.81
C LYS A 35 -1.33 -26.45 -37.66
N TYR A 36 -0.56 -26.52 -36.58
CA TYR A 36 0.45 -25.51 -36.23
C TYR A 36 1.84 -26.13 -36.09
N ALA A 37 2.86 -25.32 -36.40
CA ALA A 37 4.25 -25.68 -36.09
C ALA A 37 4.47 -25.74 -34.57
N THR A 38 5.37 -26.62 -34.12
CA THR A 38 5.71 -26.78 -32.70
C THR A 38 6.12 -25.46 -32.04
N ASP A 39 6.95 -24.66 -32.73
CA ASP A 39 7.43 -23.37 -32.20
C ASP A 39 6.30 -22.35 -32.03
N TYR A 40 5.33 -22.35 -32.96
CA TYR A 40 4.14 -21.51 -32.85
C TYR A 40 3.30 -21.91 -31.63
N PHE A 41 3.08 -23.22 -31.46
CA PHE A 41 2.33 -23.74 -30.33
C PHE A 41 2.99 -23.38 -28.98
N GLN A 42 4.32 -23.54 -28.87
CA GLN A 42 5.07 -23.18 -27.67
C GLN A 42 5.00 -21.68 -27.37
N LYS A 43 5.14 -20.83 -28.40
CA LYS A 43 5.02 -19.38 -28.25
C LYS A 43 3.62 -18.98 -27.77
N GLN A 44 2.58 -19.55 -28.36
CA GLN A 44 1.20 -19.30 -27.94
C GLN A 44 0.94 -19.76 -26.50
N LYS A 45 1.46 -20.93 -26.09
CA LYS A 45 1.38 -21.39 -24.70
C LYS A 45 2.00 -20.36 -23.74
N GLN A 46 3.21 -19.87 -24.04
CA GLN A 46 3.87 -18.85 -23.22
C GLN A 46 3.10 -17.52 -23.17
N GLU A 47 2.52 -17.10 -24.29
CA GLU A 47 1.67 -15.90 -24.34
C GLU A 47 0.44 -16.04 -23.42
N LEU A 48 -0.23 -17.20 -23.44
CA LEU A 48 -1.39 -17.47 -22.58
C LEU A 48 -1.01 -17.58 -21.09
N GLU A 49 0.11 -18.22 -20.76
CA GLU A 49 0.66 -18.21 -19.40
C GLU A 49 0.96 -16.79 -18.93
N GLY A 50 1.54 -15.96 -19.82
CA GLY A 50 1.80 -14.54 -19.58
C GLY A 50 0.52 -13.74 -19.32
N LYS A 51 -0.56 -13.99 -20.08
CA LYS A 51 -1.87 -13.37 -19.83
C LYS A 51 -2.42 -13.73 -18.44
N MET A 52 -2.36 -15.00 -18.04
CA MET A 52 -2.83 -15.41 -16.71
C MET A 52 -2.02 -14.77 -15.59
N GLN A 53 -0.71 -14.66 -15.76
CA GLN A 53 0.17 -13.95 -14.82
C GLN A 53 -0.16 -12.47 -14.72
N ALA A 54 -0.42 -11.81 -15.86
CA ALA A 54 -0.79 -10.40 -15.89
C ALA A 54 -2.09 -10.14 -15.13
N VAL A 55 -3.13 -10.96 -15.36
CA VAL A 55 -4.41 -10.86 -14.63
C VAL A 55 -4.17 -11.00 -13.13
N LYS A 56 -3.40 -12.00 -12.70
CA LYS A 56 -3.12 -12.17 -11.27
C LYS A 56 -2.33 -10.99 -10.68
N ALA A 57 -1.30 -10.54 -11.38
CA ALA A 57 -0.47 -9.43 -10.92
C ALA A 57 -1.28 -8.14 -10.75
N GLU A 58 -2.17 -7.84 -11.70
CA GLU A 58 -3.08 -6.70 -11.63
C GLU A 58 -4.00 -6.77 -10.40
N ARG A 59 -4.63 -7.94 -10.20
CA ARG A 59 -5.58 -8.18 -9.08
C ARG A 59 -4.88 -8.08 -7.72
N VAL A 60 -3.69 -8.66 -7.61
CA VAL A 60 -2.85 -8.56 -6.41
C VAL A 60 -2.38 -7.13 -6.16
N ALA A 61 -1.98 -6.39 -7.20
CA ALA A 61 -1.55 -5.00 -7.06
C ALA A 61 -2.68 -4.11 -6.53
N ALA A 62 -3.90 -4.28 -7.06
CA ALA A 62 -5.07 -3.55 -6.58
C ALA A 62 -5.40 -3.90 -5.12
N ALA A 63 -5.37 -5.19 -4.76
CA ALA A 63 -5.58 -5.63 -3.38
C ALA A 63 -4.53 -5.09 -2.39
N LYS A 64 -3.27 -4.94 -2.83
CA LYS A 64 -2.20 -4.32 -2.03
C LYS A 64 -2.45 -2.84 -1.80
N GLN A 65 -2.84 -2.11 -2.84
CA GLN A 65 -3.17 -0.68 -2.71
C GLN A 65 -4.31 -0.46 -1.72
N GLU A 66 -5.35 -1.29 -1.77
CA GLU A 66 -6.45 -1.23 -0.81
C GLU A 66 -5.98 -1.58 0.62
N LEU A 67 -5.14 -2.61 0.78
CA LEU A 67 -4.56 -2.97 2.08
C LEU A 67 -3.71 -1.84 2.66
N ASP A 68 -2.88 -1.21 1.84
CA ASP A 68 -2.06 -0.05 2.23
C ASP A 68 -2.95 1.13 2.62
N ALA A 69 -4.01 1.42 1.85
CA ALA A 69 -4.97 2.47 2.15
C ALA A 69 -5.69 2.22 3.49
N MET A 70 -6.18 1.01 3.74
CA MET A 70 -6.78 0.64 5.04
C MET A 70 -5.80 0.79 6.19
N TYR A 71 -4.52 0.43 5.99
CA TYR A 71 -3.51 0.61 7.02
C TYR A 71 -3.22 2.08 7.30
N GLN A 72 -3.23 2.96 6.28
CA GLN A 72 -3.12 4.41 6.48
C GLN A 72 -4.34 5.00 7.19
N GLU A 73 -5.55 4.55 6.83
CA GLU A 73 -6.80 4.93 7.52
C GLU A 73 -6.72 4.60 9.03
N LEU A 74 -6.23 3.40 9.38
CA LEU A 74 -6.03 2.98 10.77
C LEU A 74 -4.95 3.78 11.48
N LYS A 75 -3.91 4.20 10.75
CA LYS A 75 -2.85 5.08 11.28
C LYS A 75 -3.31 6.54 11.39
N GLN A 76 -4.50 6.88 10.87
CA GLN A 76 -5.03 8.24 10.71
C GLN A 76 -4.12 9.20 9.93
N VAL A 77 -3.09 8.69 9.24
CA VAL A 77 -2.13 9.52 8.52
C VAL A 77 -2.54 9.65 7.06
N ASP A 78 -3.58 10.45 6.83
CA ASP A 78 -3.75 11.09 5.53
C ASP A 78 -2.64 12.14 5.40
N TYR A 79 -1.48 11.73 4.87
CA TYR A 79 -0.50 12.69 4.39
C TYR A 79 -1.15 13.47 3.25
N ILE A 80 -1.34 14.77 3.45
CA ILE A 80 -1.77 15.65 2.37
C ILE A 80 -0.59 15.70 1.41
N SER A 81 -0.72 15.04 0.25
CA SER A 81 0.19 15.31 -0.87
C SER A 81 0.18 16.80 -1.15
N ARG A 82 1.33 17.36 -1.53
CA ARG A 82 1.54 18.79 -1.88
C ARG A 82 0.21 19.39 -2.37
N PRO A 83 -0.42 20.32 -1.61
CA PRO A 83 -1.75 20.77 -1.96
C PRO A 83 -1.71 21.39 -3.35
N ASP A 84 -2.60 20.92 -4.22
CA ASP A 84 -2.78 21.46 -5.57
C ASP A 84 -3.33 22.91 -5.53
N LYS A 85 -3.60 23.44 -4.33
CA LYS A 85 -4.32 24.68 -4.10
C LYS A 85 -3.66 25.60 -3.07
N ILE A 86 -3.68 26.90 -3.35
CA ILE A 86 -3.36 27.99 -2.40
C ILE A 86 -4.59 28.88 -2.24
N GLY A 87 -5.06 29.07 -1.00
CA GLY A 87 -6.22 29.92 -0.73
C GLY A 87 -7.50 29.48 -1.46
N GLY A 88 -7.61 28.18 -1.78
CA GLY A 88 -8.73 27.61 -2.54
C GLY A 88 -8.61 27.66 -4.07
N ARG A 89 -7.51 28.19 -4.62
CA ARG A 89 -7.25 28.25 -6.08
C ARG A 89 -6.17 27.27 -6.49
N ASP A 90 -6.33 26.65 -7.65
CA ASP A 90 -5.34 25.73 -8.21
C ASP A 90 -4.00 26.42 -8.49
N ILE A 91 -2.89 25.73 -8.26
CA ILE A 91 -1.54 26.17 -8.61
C ILE A 91 -1.34 25.88 -10.11
N VAL A 92 -1.44 26.91 -10.95
CA VAL A 92 -1.38 26.75 -12.42
C VAL A 92 -0.16 27.46 -13.00
N THR A 93 0.39 28.47 -12.31
CA THR A 93 1.47 29.31 -12.82
C THR A 93 2.73 29.27 -11.95
N THR A 94 3.89 29.62 -12.53
CA THR A 94 5.16 29.76 -11.80
C THR A 94 5.10 30.81 -10.67
N SER A 95 4.23 31.81 -10.81
CA SER A 95 3.97 32.79 -9.73
C SER A 95 3.23 32.14 -8.56
N ASP A 96 2.28 31.24 -8.82
CA ASP A 96 1.57 30.50 -7.78
C ASP A 96 2.50 29.52 -7.07
N GLU A 97 3.43 28.89 -7.80
CA GLU A 97 4.49 28.05 -7.23
C GLU A 97 5.42 28.85 -6.31
N THR A 98 5.78 30.08 -6.69
CA THR A 98 6.62 30.94 -5.84
C THR A 98 5.88 31.35 -4.57
N LEU A 99 4.59 31.70 -4.68
CA LEU A 99 3.75 32.01 -3.52
C LEU A 99 3.56 30.80 -2.60
N TYR A 100 3.47 29.60 -3.18
CA TYR A 100 3.45 28.34 -2.43
C TYR A 100 4.70 28.21 -1.57
N GLU A 101 5.86 28.37 -2.19
CA GLU A 101 7.15 28.21 -1.52
C GLU A 101 7.35 29.24 -0.41
N LEU A 102 6.96 30.49 -0.64
CA LEU A 102 6.99 31.53 0.39
C LEU A 102 6.08 31.21 1.58
N LYS A 103 4.85 30.73 1.31
CA LYS A 103 3.94 30.31 2.38
C LYS A 103 4.53 29.16 3.18
N ARG A 104 5.03 28.13 2.49
CA ARG A 104 5.68 26.97 3.10
C ARG A 104 6.89 27.36 3.95
N MET A 105 7.72 28.30 3.48
CA MET A 105 8.85 28.82 4.26
C MET A 105 8.40 29.53 5.54
N ASN A 106 7.33 30.30 5.46
CA ASN A 106 6.74 30.99 6.62
C ASN A 106 6.16 29.98 7.62
N ASP A 107 5.33 29.04 7.15
CA ASP A 107 4.73 27.98 7.97
C ASP A 107 5.82 27.17 8.67
N MET A 108 6.91 26.81 7.97
CA MET A 108 8.07 26.15 8.56
C MET A 108 8.79 26.98 9.63
N ALA A 109 8.84 28.31 9.50
CA ALA A 109 9.46 29.17 10.50
C ALA A 109 8.58 29.23 11.76
N VAL A 110 7.28 29.46 11.58
CA VAL A 110 6.30 29.46 12.68
C VAL A 110 6.29 28.13 13.42
N TRP A 111 6.30 27.00 12.71
CA TRP A 111 6.35 25.68 13.34
C TRP A 111 7.66 25.44 14.09
N ARG A 112 8.80 25.92 13.60
CA ARG A 112 10.06 25.81 14.35
C ARG A 112 9.98 26.54 15.68
N ASP A 113 9.48 27.77 15.66
CA ASP A 113 9.35 28.59 16.85
C ASP A 113 8.37 27.92 17.84
N GLN A 114 7.21 27.46 17.37
CA GLN A 114 6.23 26.73 18.20
C GLN A 114 6.79 25.44 18.81
N LEU A 115 7.60 24.70 18.06
CA LEU A 115 8.22 23.45 18.54
C LEU A 115 9.36 23.70 19.53
N GLU A 116 10.06 24.83 19.41
CA GLU A 116 11.10 25.24 20.35
C GLU A 116 10.49 25.79 21.64
N ASP A 117 9.42 26.58 21.53
CA ASP A 117 8.71 27.21 22.66
C ASP A 117 7.83 26.24 23.45
N ALA A 118 7.48 25.07 22.91
CA ALA A 118 6.70 24.08 23.64
C ALA A 118 7.50 23.56 24.84
N ASP A 119 6.96 23.66 26.06
CA ASP A 119 7.68 23.32 27.30
C ASP A 119 7.34 21.92 27.83
N SER A 120 6.26 21.30 27.32
CA SER A 120 5.76 19.99 27.79
C SER A 120 5.52 18.96 26.68
N PRO A 121 5.54 17.66 27.00
CA PRO A 121 5.11 16.60 26.08
C PRO A 121 3.66 16.79 25.60
N GLU A 122 2.75 17.23 26.46
CA GLU A 122 1.35 17.50 26.11
C GLU A 122 1.20 18.61 25.07
N GLU A 123 1.97 19.69 25.16
CA GLU A 123 1.97 20.77 24.15
C GLU A 123 2.49 20.29 22.81
N LEU A 124 3.56 19.47 22.82
CA LEU A 124 4.05 18.84 21.59
C LEU A 124 3.01 17.87 21.00
N LYS A 125 2.29 17.12 21.84
CA LYS A 125 1.21 16.24 21.41
C LYS A 125 0.07 17.03 20.76
N GLU A 126 -0.29 18.18 21.32
CA GLU A 126 -1.30 19.07 20.76
C GLU A 126 -0.84 19.68 19.43
N LEU A 127 0.39 20.18 19.35
CA LEU A 127 0.99 20.69 18.11
C LEU A 127 1.03 19.63 17.02
N HIS A 128 1.40 18.39 17.38
CA HIS A 128 1.36 17.25 16.48
C HIS A 128 -0.07 16.99 16.00
N SER A 129 -1.05 16.87 16.90
CA SER A 129 -2.44 16.62 16.52
C SER A 129 -3.02 17.64 15.52
N LYS A 130 -2.54 18.89 15.56
CA LYS A 130 -2.99 19.97 14.66
C LYS A 130 -2.31 19.93 13.29
N ASN A 131 -1.06 19.48 13.21
CA ASN A 131 -0.20 19.67 12.03
C ASN A 131 0.40 18.36 11.46
N TYR A 132 0.15 17.19 12.05
CA TYR A 132 0.77 15.90 11.68
C TYR A 132 0.56 15.46 10.22
N ARG A 133 -0.41 16.07 9.53
CA ARG A 133 -0.71 15.79 8.13
C ARG A 133 0.26 16.47 7.15
N ASP A 134 1.04 17.45 7.62
CA ASP A 134 2.03 18.15 6.82
C ASP A 134 3.42 17.47 6.90
N PRO A 135 4.01 17.05 5.78
CA PRO A 135 5.28 16.33 5.78
C PRO A 135 6.48 17.17 6.24
N ASP A 136 6.45 18.50 6.06
CA ASP A 136 7.52 19.39 6.55
C ASP A 136 7.41 19.60 8.05
N PHE A 137 6.18 19.75 8.58
CA PHE A 137 5.95 19.76 10.01
C PHE A 137 6.45 18.45 10.65
N GLU A 138 6.06 17.29 10.12
CA GLU A 138 6.48 15.99 10.64
C GLU A 138 8.01 15.85 10.68
N ARG A 139 8.71 16.36 9.67
CA ARG A 139 10.17 16.34 9.65
C ARG A 139 10.78 17.23 10.75
N LEU A 140 10.18 18.40 11.00
CA LEU A 140 10.61 19.30 12.09
C LEU A 140 10.31 18.68 13.45
N PHE A 141 9.11 18.16 13.64
CA PHE A 141 8.66 17.49 14.86
C PHE A 141 9.59 16.32 15.23
N ASN A 142 9.87 15.42 14.27
CA ASN A 142 10.77 14.29 14.49
C ASN A 142 12.20 14.70 14.86
N ARG A 143 12.70 15.81 14.29
CA ARG A 143 14.01 16.37 14.64
C ARG A 143 13.99 16.90 16.07
N GLU A 144 12.95 17.63 16.46
CA GLU A 144 12.82 18.20 17.81
C GLU A 144 12.67 17.10 18.86
N MET A 145 11.84 16.08 18.61
CA MET A 145 11.73 14.89 19.46
C MET A 145 13.08 14.19 19.65
N LYS A 146 13.90 14.11 18.60
CA LYS A 146 15.27 13.53 18.69
C LYS A 146 16.22 14.40 19.52
N LYS A 147 16.10 15.73 19.47
CA LYS A 147 16.88 16.69 20.27
C LYS A 147 16.54 16.52 21.75
N ARG A 148 15.25 16.52 22.08
CA ARG A 148 14.73 16.43 23.46
C ARG A 148 14.93 15.07 24.12
N THR A 149 14.89 13.98 23.34
CA THR A 149 15.16 12.62 23.83
C THR A 149 16.66 12.32 24.03
N LYS A 150 17.55 12.88 23.21
CA LYS A 150 19.01 12.64 23.32
C LYS A 150 19.75 13.65 24.20
N GLY A 151 19.21 14.85 24.39
CA GLY A 151 19.90 15.98 25.00
C GLY A 151 20.04 15.96 26.53
N GLY A 152 19.65 14.88 27.22
CA GLY A 152 19.72 14.82 28.68
C GLY A 152 18.76 15.78 29.40
N SER A 153 17.67 16.20 28.75
CA SER A 153 16.62 16.98 29.42
C SER A 153 16.02 16.20 30.58
N GLU A 154 15.61 16.88 31.66
CA GLU A 154 14.95 16.25 32.82
C GLU A 154 13.71 15.43 32.42
N ASN A 155 13.09 15.77 31.28
CA ASN A 155 11.89 15.11 30.75
C ASN A 155 12.18 14.17 29.55
N ALA A 156 13.43 13.79 29.30
CA ALA A 156 13.81 12.96 28.15
C ALA A 156 13.03 11.63 28.07
N LEU A 157 12.70 11.03 29.22
CA LEU A 157 11.86 9.83 29.31
C LEU A 157 10.42 10.10 28.85
N GLN A 158 9.83 11.23 29.25
CA GLN A 158 8.47 11.60 28.88
C GLN A 158 8.36 11.91 27.39
N TYR A 159 9.35 12.60 26.81
CA TYR A 159 9.44 12.78 25.35
C TYR A 159 9.68 11.45 24.61
N GLY A 160 10.42 10.52 25.22
CA GLY A 160 10.56 9.16 24.69
C GLY A 160 9.23 8.41 24.66
N ASN A 161 8.44 8.51 25.72
CA ASN A 161 7.11 7.92 25.81
C ASN A 161 6.14 8.56 24.82
N LEU A 162 6.11 9.89 24.71
CA LEU A 162 5.28 10.58 23.71
C LEU A 162 5.65 10.13 22.29
N LYS A 163 6.93 10.04 21.97
CA LYS A 163 7.39 9.53 20.68
C LYS A 163 6.84 8.12 20.43
N HIS A 164 6.92 7.26 21.44
CA HIS A 164 6.40 5.89 21.34
C HIS A 164 4.87 5.86 21.19
N GLU A 165 4.13 6.69 21.92
CA GLU A 165 2.68 6.84 21.77
C GLU A 165 2.28 7.29 20.36
N LEU A 166 3.03 8.22 19.76
CA LEU A 166 2.76 8.74 18.41
C LEU A 166 3.19 7.76 17.31
N GLU A 167 4.22 6.94 17.56
CA GLU A 167 4.72 5.93 16.63
C GLU A 167 4.09 4.54 16.85
N GLN A 168 3.17 4.39 17.82
CA GLN A 168 2.54 3.11 18.10
C GLN A 168 1.82 2.61 16.85
N GLU A 169 2.30 1.48 16.34
CA GLU A 169 1.62 0.78 15.26
C GLU A 169 0.21 0.39 15.73
N PRO A 170 -0.83 0.54 14.90
CA PRO A 170 -2.16 0.08 15.26
C PRO A 170 -2.11 -1.42 15.59
N PRO A 171 -2.96 -1.93 16.49
CA PRO A 171 -3.00 -3.36 16.86
C PRO A 171 -3.04 -4.31 15.66
N GLU A 172 -3.61 -3.86 14.55
CA GLU A 172 -3.76 -4.55 13.27
C GLU A 172 -2.46 -4.61 12.42
N ALA A 173 -1.35 -4.02 12.85
CA ALA A 173 -0.11 -3.95 12.07
C ALA A 173 0.56 -5.32 11.82
N SER A 174 0.43 -6.25 12.78
CA SER A 174 0.87 -7.63 12.59
C SER A 174 0.06 -8.31 11.48
N GLU A 175 -1.27 -8.11 11.50
CA GLU A 175 -2.19 -8.64 10.51
C GLU A 175 -1.92 -8.04 9.11
N TYR A 176 -1.71 -6.72 9.03
CA TYR A 176 -1.28 -6.02 7.82
C TYR A 176 0.01 -6.62 7.22
N LYS A 177 1.07 -6.79 8.02
CA LYS A 177 2.35 -7.36 7.56
C LYS A 177 2.16 -8.78 7.00
N GLN A 178 1.29 -9.59 7.63
CA GLN A 178 0.99 -10.94 7.17
C GLN A 178 0.23 -10.95 5.83
N TYR A 179 -0.75 -10.06 5.64
CA TYR A 179 -1.47 -9.97 4.37
C TYR A 179 -0.61 -9.37 3.25
N GLN A 180 0.22 -8.37 3.56
CA GLN A 180 1.14 -7.79 2.59
C GLN A 180 2.16 -8.81 2.08
N SER A 181 2.68 -9.64 2.99
CA SER A 181 3.58 -10.75 2.63
C SER A 181 2.87 -11.79 1.76
N LEU A 182 1.64 -12.18 2.11
CA LEU A 182 0.86 -13.11 1.32
C LEU A 182 0.54 -12.56 -0.08
N LEU A 183 0.06 -11.32 -0.19
CA LEU A 183 -0.21 -10.68 -1.48
C LEU A 183 1.05 -10.65 -2.34
N THR A 184 2.21 -10.35 -1.74
CA THR A 184 3.50 -10.39 -2.45
C THR A 184 3.84 -11.78 -2.94
N PHE A 185 3.63 -12.80 -2.10
CA PHE A 185 3.80 -14.19 -2.52
C PHE A 185 2.86 -14.56 -3.68
N LEU A 186 1.58 -14.20 -3.59
CA LEU A 186 0.58 -14.48 -4.63
C LEU A 186 0.95 -13.85 -5.97
N GLY A 187 1.39 -12.59 -5.96
CA GLY A 187 1.83 -11.88 -7.17
C GLY A 187 3.05 -12.52 -7.82
N ASN A 188 4.00 -13.03 -7.03
CA ASN A 188 5.25 -13.59 -7.53
C ASN A 188 5.20 -15.10 -7.84
N ASN A 189 4.22 -15.83 -7.29
CA ASN A 189 4.11 -17.26 -7.50
C ASN A 189 3.88 -17.58 -9.00
N LYS A 190 4.44 -18.66 -9.53
CA LYS A 190 4.18 -19.07 -10.92
C LYS A 190 2.88 -19.86 -11.12
N GLN A 191 2.16 -20.13 -10.03
CA GLN A 191 0.94 -20.93 -9.99
C GLN A 191 -0.30 -20.04 -9.80
N TRP A 192 -1.45 -20.61 -10.14
CA TRP A 192 -2.77 -20.03 -9.92
C TRP A 192 -3.26 -20.33 -8.50
N PRO A 193 -3.71 -19.32 -7.73
CA PRO A 193 -4.27 -19.54 -6.40
C PRO A 193 -5.72 -19.98 -6.49
N ALA A 194 -5.97 -21.28 -6.53
CA ALA A 194 -7.30 -21.85 -6.56
C ALA A 194 -8.04 -21.59 -5.24
N GLY A 195 -9.32 -21.25 -5.35
CA GLY A 195 -10.18 -20.91 -4.21
C GLY A 195 -10.00 -19.49 -3.66
N LEU A 196 -9.07 -18.66 -4.19
CA LEU A 196 -8.87 -17.29 -3.70
C LEU A 196 -10.12 -16.42 -3.83
N GLU A 197 -10.86 -16.54 -4.93
CA GLU A 197 -12.10 -15.79 -5.16
C GLU A 197 -13.26 -16.26 -4.26
N SER A 198 -13.34 -17.56 -3.96
CA SER A 198 -14.46 -18.14 -3.18
C SER A 198 -14.22 -18.09 -1.68
N ASN A 199 -12.97 -18.29 -1.24
CA ASN A 199 -12.60 -18.44 0.16
C ASN A 199 -11.92 -17.16 0.69
N GLY A 200 -11.54 -16.25 -0.20
CA GLY A 200 -10.85 -15.01 0.16
C GLY A 200 -9.41 -15.22 0.63
N ILE A 201 -8.73 -14.11 0.92
CA ILE A 201 -7.32 -14.10 1.32
C ILE A 201 -7.08 -14.58 2.77
N HIS A 202 -8.14 -14.66 3.58
CA HIS A 202 -8.08 -15.03 4.99
C HIS A 202 -7.98 -16.54 5.18
N ASP A 203 -8.47 -17.35 4.24
CA ASP A 203 -8.38 -18.82 4.28
C ASP A 203 -7.04 -19.34 3.72
N LYS A 204 -5.94 -18.80 4.24
CA LYS A 204 -4.57 -19.09 3.77
C LYS A 204 -4.19 -20.57 3.88
N GLY A 205 -4.77 -21.27 4.86
CA GLY A 205 -4.47 -22.67 5.15
C GLY A 205 -5.04 -23.65 4.13
N ASN A 206 -6.09 -23.26 3.40
CA ASN A 206 -6.77 -24.11 2.41
C ASN A 206 -6.50 -23.67 0.96
N MET A 207 -5.64 -22.66 0.75
CA MET A 207 -5.35 -22.15 -0.59
C MET A 207 -4.51 -23.16 -1.37
N GLN A 208 -5.07 -23.67 -2.47
CA GLN A 208 -4.39 -24.61 -3.35
C GLN A 208 -3.71 -23.86 -4.51
N PHE A 209 -2.60 -24.39 -4.98
CA PHE A 209 -1.85 -23.80 -6.09
C PHE A 209 -1.85 -24.73 -7.29
N GLU A 210 -2.53 -24.28 -8.34
CA GLU A 210 -2.68 -25.04 -9.58
C GLU A 210 -1.71 -24.52 -10.65
N GLN A 211 -1.35 -25.38 -11.59
CA GLN A 211 -0.63 -24.91 -12.78
C GLN A 211 -1.49 -23.89 -13.52
N LEU A 212 -0.86 -22.85 -14.07
CA LEU A 212 -1.56 -21.85 -14.90
C LEU A 212 -2.22 -22.55 -16.09
N ILE A 213 -1.45 -23.39 -16.77
CA ILE A 213 -1.91 -24.24 -17.85
C ILE A 213 -1.46 -25.67 -17.55
N PRO A 214 -2.37 -26.67 -17.55
CA PRO A 214 -2.02 -28.07 -17.28
C PRO A 214 -0.96 -28.62 -18.26
N ASN A 215 -0.02 -29.40 -17.75
CA ASN A 215 0.88 -30.19 -18.58
C ASN A 215 0.16 -31.34 -19.29
N GLU A 216 0.68 -31.78 -20.43
CA GLU A 216 0.05 -32.74 -21.36
C GLU A 216 -0.08 -34.19 -20.84
N HIS A 217 0.19 -34.47 -19.56
CA HIS A 217 0.21 -35.82 -18.99
C HIS A 217 -0.72 -35.98 -17.80
N SER A 218 -1.99 -35.59 -17.97
CA SER A 218 -3.08 -35.91 -17.04
C SER A 218 -4.29 -36.41 -17.83
#